data_AF-A0A955NRU7-F1
#
_entry.id   AF-A0A955NRU7-F1
#
_cell.length_a   1.000
_cell.length_b   1.000
_cell.length_c   1.000
_cell.angle_alpha   90.00
_cell.angle_beta   90.00
_cell.angle_gamma   90.00
#
_symmetry.space_group_name_H-M   'P 1'
#
loop_
_entity.id
_entity.type
_entity.pdbx_description
1 polymer ?
#
loop_
_entity_poly.entity_id
_entity_poly.type
_entity_poly.pdbx_seq_one_letter_code
_entity_poly.pdbx_strand_id
1 'polypeptide(L)' 'IKAGTKLKLTNLREQIQSHSELEVELPDQGIQFRVTHTLSPRQVEVLLKGGLANWVRDRQPTAA' A
#
# COMPACT_ATOMS: atom_id res chain seq x y z
N ILE A 1 8.69 -7.17 16.80
CA ILE A 1 7.23 -6.97 16.64
C ILE A 1 6.54 -8.26 17.12
N LYS A 2 5.53 -8.16 17.99
CA LYS A 2 4.80 -9.32 18.53
C LYS A 2 3.33 -9.25 18.10
N ALA A 3 2.60 -10.36 18.23
CA ALA A 3 1.16 -10.36 18.00
C ALA A 3 0.48 -9.31 18.90
N GLY A 4 -0.50 -8.59 18.34
CA GLY A 4 -1.21 -7.50 19.01
C GLY A 4 -0.52 -6.14 18.95
N THR A 5 0.71 -6.06 18.42
CA THR A 5 1.37 -4.77 18.16
C THR A 5 0.65 -4.02 17.04
N LYS A 6 0.29 -2.76 17.28
CA LYS A 6 -0.31 -1.88 16.27
C LYS A 6 0.80 -1.24 15.42
N LEU A 7 0.59 -1.25 14.11
CA LEU A 7 1.45 -0.56 13.16
C LEU A 7 0.63 0.53 12.49
N LYS A 8 1.24 1.70 12.33
CA LYS A 8 0.66 2.84 11.64
C LYS A 8 1.53 3.16 10.44
N LEU A 9 0.91 3.21 9.27
CA LEU A 9 1.52 3.74 8.05
C LEU A 9 0.78 5.05 7.71
N THR A 10 1.53 6.12 7.52
CA THR A 10 0.99 7.44 7.20
C THR A 10 1.23 7.73 5.72
N ASN A 11 0.27 8.36 5.03
CA ASN A 11 0.38 8.67 3.59
C ASN A 11 0.75 7.45 2.73
N LEU A 12 0.20 6.28 3.08
CA LEU A 12 0.57 5.00 2.47
C LEU A 12 0.31 4.98 0.95
N ARG A 13 -0.74 5.66 0.50
CA ARG A 13 -1.12 5.73 -0.91
C ARG A 13 -0.04 6.44 -1.73
N GLU A 14 0.49 7.55 -1.23
CA GLU A 14 1.56 8.33 -1.86
C GLU A 14 2.91 7.62 -1.77
N GLN A 15 3.21 7.00 -0.62
CA GLN A 15 4.47 6.28 -0.40
C GLN A 15 4.63 5.09 -1.34
N ILE A 16 3.59 4.25 -1.48
CA ILE A 16 3.60 3.08 -2.38
C ILE A 16 3.76 3.48 -3.86
N GLN A 17 3.30 4.67 -4.26
CA GLN A 17 3.40 5.15 -5.64
C GLN A 17 4.80 5.66 -5.98
N SER A 18 5.47 6.27 -5.01
CA SER A 18 6.64 7.11 -5.26
C SER A 18 7.95 6.40 -4.94
N HIS A 19 7.94 5.47 -3.99
CA HIS A 19 9.14 4.83 -3.47
C HIS A 19 8.90 3.34 -3.26
N SER A 20 9.98 2.56 -3.24
CA SER A 20 9.96 1.18 -2.78
C SER A 20 10.01 1.06 -1.25
N GLU A 21 10.19 2.18 -0.53
CA GLU A 21 10.26 2.26 0.93
C GLU A 21 8.98 2.83 1.53
N LEU A 22 8.54 2.24 2.64
CA LEU A 22 7.39 2.68 3.44
C LEU A 22 7.86 2.99 4.86
N GLU A 23 7.31 4.06 5.42
CA GLU A 23 7.53 4.43 6.81
C GLU A 23 6.47 3.75 7.70
N VAL A 24 6.94 3.08 8.75
CA VAL A 24 6.11 2.36 9.70
C VAL A 24 6.39 2.88 11.10
N GLU A 25 5.32 3.24 11.80
CA GLU A 25 5.33 3.72 13.17
C GLU A 25 4.72 2.66 14.11
N LEU A 26 5.37 2.46 15.25
CA LEU A 26 4.87 1.74 16.42
C LEU A 26 4.39 2.79 17.43
N PRO A 27 3.13 3.27 17.35
CA PRO A 27 2.67 4.44 18.09
C PRO A 27 2.79 4.27 19.61
N ASP A 28 2.55 3.06 20.12
CA ASP A 28 2.63 2.76 21.56
C ASP A 28 4.07 2.75 22.10
N GLN A 29 5.07 2.73 21.21
CA GLN A 29 6.50 2.62 21.55
C GLN A 29 7.33 3.81 21.10
N GLY A 30 6.75 4.74 20.31
CA GLY A 30 7.48 5.87 19.72
C GLY A 30 8.60 5.46 18.75
N ILE A 31 8.52 4.25 18.19
CA ILE A 31 9.54 3.71 17.28
C ILE A 31 9.07 3.91 15.84
N GLN A 32 9.97 4.39 14.98
CA GLN A 32 9.78 4.49 13.54
C GLN A 32 10.87 3.70 12.81
N PHE A 33 10.50 3.03 11.75
CA PHE A 33 11.43 2.30 10.88
C PHE A 33 10.92 2.26 9.45
N ARG A 34 11.82 1.98 8.51
CA ARG A 34 11.49 1.85 7.09
C ARG A 34 11.47 0.39 6.67
N VAL A 35 10.54 0.05 5.79
CA VAL A 35 10.44 -1.27 5.17
C VAL A 35 10.40 -1.11 3.66
N THR A 36 10.85 -2.13 2.92
CA THR A 36 10.78 -2.13 1.47
C THR A 36 9.68 -3.04 0.95
N HIS A 37 9.11 -2.70 -0.20
CA HIS A 37 8.25 -3.59 -0.98
C HIS A 37 8.83 -3.86 -2.36
N THR A 38 8.45 -4.99 -2.94
CA THR A 38 8.90 -5.46 -4.25
C THR A 38 7.81 -5.36 -5.32
N LEU A 39 6.73 -4.62 -5.04
CA LEU A 39 5.64 -4.41 -5.99
C LEU A 39 6.14 -3.72 -7.26
N SER A 40 5.82 -4.33 -8.40
CA SER A 40 5.96 -3.70 -9.71
C SER A 40 4.96 -2.54 -9.89
N PRO A 41 5.19 -1.62 -10.83
CA PRO A 41 4.27 -0.51 -11.10
C PRO A 41 2.82 -0.96 -11.35
N ARG A 42 2.64 -2.06 -12.09
CA ARG A 42 1.32 -2.65 -12.34
C ARG A 42 0.66 -3.17 -11.06
N GLN A 43 1.43 -3.79 -10.16
CA GLN A 43 0.90 -4.27 -8.88
C GLN A 43 0.49 -3.10 -7.97
N VAL A 44 1.22 -1.99 -8.03
CA VAL A 44 0.83 -0.74 -7.36
C VAL A 44 -0.51 -0.23 -7.90
N GLU A 45 -0.71 -0.14 -9.21
CA GLU A 45 -2.00 0.25 -9.81
C GLU A 45 -3.16 -0.66 -9.33
N VAL A 46 -2.94 -1.97 -9.36
CA VAL A 46 -3.93 -2.96 -8.94
C VAL A 46 -4.29 -2.76 -7.47
N LEU A 47 -3.30 -2.57 -6.61
CA LEU A 47 -3.51 -2.32 -5.17
C LEU A 47 -4.31 -1.04 -4.94
N LEU A 48 -3.98 0.04 -5.66
CA LEU A 48 -4.64 1.34 -5.54
C LEU A 48 -6.10 1.35 -6.01
N LYS A 49 -6.45 0.44 -6.92
CA LYS A 49 -7.83 0.17 -7.34
C LYS A 49 -8.60 -0.72 -6.35
N GLY A 50 -7.94 -1.19 -5.28
CA GLY A 50 -8.55 -2.08 -4.29
C GLY A 50 -8.55 -3.55 -4.70
N GLY A 51 -7.67 -3.95 -5.63
CA GLY A 51 -7.47 -5.33 -6.04
C GLY A 51 -7.73 -5.58 -7.52
N LEU A 52 -7.37 -6.80 -7.95
CA LEU A 52 -7.37 -7.18 -9.37
C LEU A 52 -8.75 -7.08 -10.01
N ALA A 53 -9.80 -7.52 -9.33
CA ALA A 53 -11.17 -7.46 -9.86
C ALA A 53 -11.61 -6.02 -10.17
N ASN A 54 -11.33 -5.08 -9.26
CA ASN A 54 -11.64 -3.66 -9.48
C ASN A 54 -10.81 -3.09 -10.63
N TRP A 55 -9.53 -3.44 -10.71
CA TRP A 55 -8.64 -2.99 -11.79
C TRP A 55 -9.05 -3.53 -13.16
N VAL A 56 -9.57 -4.76 -13.24
CA VAL A 56 -10.10 -5.35 -14.50
C VAL A 56 -11.42 -4.68 -14.89
N ARG A 57 -12.34 -4.49 -13.94
CA ARG A 57 -13.64 -3.85 -14.20
C ARG A 57 -13.46 -2.44 -14.78
N ASP A 58 -12.51 -1.67 -14.26
CA ASP A 58 -12.21 -0.31 -14.70
C ASP A 58 -11.66 -0.22 -16.14
N ARG A 59 -11.23 -1.35 -16.70
CA ARG A 59 -10.69 -1.46 -18.06
C ARG A 59 -11.70 -2.01 -19.06
N GLN A 60 -12.86 -2.46 -18.59
CA GLN A 60 -13.93 -2.81 -19.52
C GLN A 60 -14.60 -1.52 -19.99
N PRO A 61 -14.76 -1.30 -21.30
CA PRO A 61 -15.59 -0.21 -21.78
C PRO A 61 -16.99 -0.42 -21.18
N THR A 62 -17.49 0.59 -20.46
CA THR A 62 -18.88 0.60 -20.03
C THR A 62 -19.73 0.32 -21.26
N ALA A 63 -20.46 -0.79 -21.26
CA ALA A 63 -21.45 -1.04 -22.30
C ALA A 63 -22.42 0.15 -22.28
N ALA A 64 -22.39 0.94 -23.35
CA ALA A 64 -23.27 2.10 -23.55
C ALA A 64 -24.71 1.64 -23.79
#